data_AF-A0A0L6VAP4-F1
#
_entry.id   AF-A0A0L6VAP4-F1
#
_cell.length_a   1.000
_cell.length_b   1.000
_cell.length_c   1.000
_cell.angle_alpha   90.00
_cell.angle_beta   90.00
_cell.angle_gamma   90.00
#
_symmetry.space_group_name_H-M   'P 1'
#
loop_
_entity.id
_entity.type
_entity.pdbx_description
1 polymer ?
#
loop_
_entity_poly.entity_id
_entity_poly.type
_entity_poly.pdbx_seq_one_letter_code
_entity_poly.pdbx_strand_id
1 'polypeptide(L)'
;MNTKQAKDTSIPHTAQKICDVIQQQELDPKKFITAFLTPKNQNITYKHRFWGVNEGILLKSRGSRSLEAFYPERGGGFPLVHINKVLSFHLTRSHQFFSKDSKLASDKAPCQQEMPFLYELIKSCLTLNYDTNDNTKNNSDTSDDSDSVDDDLNYQATMQRDRKMEKFHAVASTICSMIQYSANRCANGFQILNSVVFLVCGVTERVAKYLHHVGLCTSRDSANRALVSLGSHGQQKIVETVKSSRHSFLAPLICIDNVDFEEKVHSKSGTRKNQMFHGTWGYLHMPDPKVFSDSNPADFTPQSYRRALLESSNMEVNVDLFTHNNDDYEHFASVIKSQITRVLIRYVATNRSSNSMIPLEPPQVDPIKPIVPKITMMKLMMASDNSLEGILDVLDGILKQTQCKKDDSFSTLVILEGNLDTCKLIESLQALRKPGSYPHNSLINCFTNLGVSHVLWNIAESIFIMHFGDNTQSNYMDAWHLLAALRIPIDRPTTKKDFSITNMVKFHEAIILYLILGGVKYDQIHN
;
A
#
# COMPACT_ATOMS: atom_id res chain seq x y z
N MET A 1 -22.45 -40.11 37.47
CA MET A 1 -21.51 -41.03 36.80
C MET A 1 -21.60 -40.80 35.30
N ASN A 2 -20.61 -40.12 34.72
CA ASN A 2 -20.26 -40.24 33.30
C ASN A 2 -18.81 -39.77 33.17
N THR A 3 -17.92 -40.73 32.96
CA THR A 3 -16.47 -40.61 32.95
C THR A 3 -15.99 -39.93 31.66
N LYS A 4 -15.26 -38.82 31.81
CA LYS A 4 -14.51 -38.16 30.73
C LYS A 4 -13.45 -39.14 30.18
N GLN A 5 -13.55 -39.48 28.89
CA GLN A 5 -12.48 -40.17 28.17
C GLN A 5 -11.27 -39.24 28.02
N ALA A 6 -10.12 -39.70 28.50
CA ALA A 6 -8.83 -39.06 28.28
C ALA A 6 -8.48 -39.09 26.78
N LYS A 7 -8.08 -37.94 26.22
CA LYS A 7 -7.48 -37.89 24.88
C LYS A 7 -6.16 -38.66 24.91
N ASP A 8 -6.11 -39.70 24.11
CA ASP A 8 -5.00 -40.63 23.95
C ASP A 8 -3.74 -39.88 23.47
N THR A 9 -2.72 -39.81 24.33
CA THR A 9 -1.38 -39.29 24.04
C THR A 9 -0.50 -40.35 23.37
N SER A 10 -1.05 -41.08 22.39
CA SER A 10 -0.28 -42.07 21.65
C SER A 10 0.67 -41.38 20.67
N ILE A 11 1.96 -41.72 20.73
CA ILE A 11 2.96 -41.31 19.75
C ILE A 11 2.43 -41.68 18.35
N PRO A 12 2.44 -40.76 17.37
CA PRO A 12 1.95 -41.06 16.02
C PRO A 12 2.63 -42.33 15.50
N HIS A 13 1.87 -43.32 15.02
CA HIS A 13 2.36 -44.64 14.61
C HIS A 13 3.58 -44.57 13.64
N THR A 14 3.68 -43.50 12.84
CA THR A 14 4.82 -43.21 11.98
C THR A 14 6.09 -42.83 12.75
N ALA A 15 5.97 -42.02 13.81
CA ALA A 15 7.09 -41.65 14.67
C ALA A 15 7.60 -42.86 15.46
N GLN A 16 6.69 -43.75 15.90
CA GLN A 16 7.05 -44.99 16.58
C GLN A 16 7.84 -45.93 15.66
N LYS A 17 7.39 -46.12 14.42
CA LYS A 17 8.15 -46.87 13.40
C LYS A 17 9.54 -46.29 13.10
N ILE A 18 9.68 -44.97 13.08
CA ILE A 18 10.98 -44.32 12.87
C ILE A 18 11.90 -44.59 14.07
N CYS A 19 11.39 -44.45 15.30
CA CYS A 19 12.13 -44.78 16.51
C CYS A 19 12.54 -46.26 16.55
N ASP A 20 11.65 -47.18 16.16
CA ASP A 20 11.94 -48.61 16.10
C ASP A 20 13.06 -48.91 15.09
N VAL A 21 13.06 -48.25 13.92
CA VAL A 21 14.12 -48.42 12.91
C VAL A 21 15.44 -47.81 13.38
N ILE A 22 15.40 -46.65 14.03
CA ILE A 22 16.59 -46.02 14.63
C ILE A 22 17.21 -46.95 15.68
N GLN A 23 16.36 -47.57 16.50
CA GLN A 23 16.78 -48.51 17.54
C GLN A 23 17.29 -49.84 16.96
N GLN A 24 16.63 -50.39 15.94
CA GLN A 24 17.06 -51.62 15.25
C GLN A 24 18.40 -51.45 14.51
N GLN A 25 18.71 -50.24 14.06
CA GLN A 25 19.96 -49.94 13.33
C GLN A 25 21.07 -49.39 14.25
N GLU A 26 20.85 -49.38 15.57
CA GLU A 26 21.77 -48.81 16.59
C GLU A 26 22.23 -47.37 16.26
N LEU A 27 21.37 -46.61 15.58
CA LEU A 27 21.66 -45.24 15.22
C LEU A 27 21.30 -44.36 16.41
N ASP A 28 22.24 -43.54 16.88
CA ASP A 28 21.86 -42.43 17.74
C ASP A 28 21.14 -41.34 16.90
N PRO A 29 20.27 -40.50 17.49
CA PRO A 29 19.54 -39.47 16.76
C PRO A 29 20.44 -38.55 15.93
N LYS A 30 21.68 -38.32 16.38
CA LYS A 30 22.66 -37.48 15.67
C LYS A 30 23.20 -38.19 14.42
N LYS A 31 23.53 -39.49 14.50
CA LYS A 31 23.91 -40.32 13.35
C LYS A 31 22.77 -40.49 12.36
N PHE A 32 21.55 -40.68 12.85
CA PHE A 32 20.37 -40.76 12.00
C PHE A 32 20.16 -39.46 11.23
N ILE A 33 20.13 -38.31 11.91
CA ILE A 33 19.99 -36.99 11.25
C ILE A 33 21.15 -36.75 10.28
N THR A 34 22.38 -37.11 10.65
CA THR A 34 23.55 -36.94 9.78
C THR A 34 23.43 -37.80 8.52
N ALA A 35 23.05 -39.08 8.64
CA ALA A 35 22.85 -39.98 7.51
C ALA A 35 21.65 -39.57 6.65
N PHE A 36 20.58 -39.08 7.27
CA PHE A 36 19.37 -38.58 6.61
C PHE A 36 19.62 -37.28 5.84
N LEU A 37 20.49 -36.40 6.33
CA LEU A 37 20.86 -35.13 5.68
C LEU A 37 22.00 -35.27 4.67
N THR A 38 22.79 -36.35 4.71
CA THR A 38 23.90 -36.62 3.78
C THR A 38 23.74 -37.88 2.90
N PRO A 39 22.53 -38.24 2.42
CA PRO A 39 22.34 -39.47 1.66
C PRO A 39 23.05 -39.36 0.31
N LYS A 40 23.95 -40.31 0.03
CA LYS A 40 24.64 -40.42 -1.26
C LYS A 40 23.76 -41.02 -2.36
N ASN A 41 22.60 -41.57 -2.00
CA ASN A 41 21.68 -42.22 -2.92
C ASN A 41 20.67 -41.21 -3.50
N GLN A 42 20.80 -40.93 -4.81
CA GLN A 42 20.00 -39.93 -5.51
C GLN A 42 18.48 -40.17 -5.43
N ASN A 43 18.02 -41.42 -5.37
CA ASN A 43 16.59 -41.75 -5.24
C ASN A 43 16.03 -41.39 -3.86
N ILE A 44 16.85 -41.56 -2.80
CA ILE A 44 16.49 -41.19 -1.44
C ILE A 44 16.47 -39.66 -1.33
N THR A 45 17.48 -38.98 -1.86
CA THR A 45 17.54 -37.51 -1.94
C THR A 45 16.34 -36.91 -2.67
N TYR A 46 15.89 -37.56 -3.76
CA TYR A 46 14.71 -37.14 -4.51
C TYR A 46 13.43 -37.32 -3.69
N LYS A 47 13.23 -38.49 -3.06
CA LYS A 47 12.04 -38.77 -2.23
C LYS A 47 11.98 -37.92 -0.94
N HIS A 48 13.12 -37.56 -0.35
CA HIS A 48 13.17 -36.67 0.82
C HIS A 48 12.51 -35.31 0.58
N ARG A 49 12.49 -34.83 -0.67
CA ARG A 49 11.86 -33.55 -1.03
C ARG A 49 10.34 -33.56 -0.90
N PHE A 50 9.71 -34.72 -0.73
CA PHE A 50 8.24 -34.87 -0.76
C PHE A 50 7.68 -35.45 0.53
N TRP A 51 8.51 -35.60 1.57
CA TRP A 51 8.09 -36.15 2.85
C TRP A 51 7.18 -35.16 3.59
N GLY A 52 5.92 -35.56 3.85
CA GLY A 52 4.93 -34.74 4.57
C GLY A 52 3.85 -34.07 3.70
N VAL A 53 3.83 -34.30 2.38
CA VAL A 53 2.80 -33.77 1.48
C VAL A 53 1.63 -34.76 1.38
N ASN A 54 0.40 -34.32 1.68
CA ASN A 54 -0.82 -35.16 1.71
C ASN A 54 -1.25 -35.70 0.33
N GLU A 55 -0.81 -35.09 -0.76
CA GLU A 55 -1.08 -35.55 -2.13
C GLU A 55 0.24 -35.92 -2.84
N GLY A 56 0.46 -37.22 -3.01
CA GLY A 56 1.44 -37.71 -3.98
C GLY A 56 0.89 -37.51 -5.39
N ILE A 57 1.23 -36.41 -6.06
CA ILE A 57 0.84 -36.18 -7.46
C ILE A 57 2.06 -35.96 -8.35
N LEU A 58 2.12 -36.83 -9.36
CA LEU A 58 2.79 -36.72 -10.66
C LEU A 58 3.19 -35.28 -11.05
N LEU A 59 4.49 -35.06 -11.19
CA LEU A 59 5.06 -33.97 -11.98
C LEU A 59 4.51 -34.03 -13.42
N LYS A 60 3.49 -33.21 -13.72
CA LYS A 60 3.32 -32.72 -15.08
C LYS A 60 4.51 -31.83 -15.39
N SER A 61 5.45 -32.39 -16.13
CA SER A 61 6.51 -31.70 -16.84
C SER A 61 5.98 -30.44 -17.54
N ARG A 62 6.32 -29.27 -17.04
CA ARG A 62 6.36 -28.04 -17.82
C ARG A 62 7.78 -27.48 -17.74
N GLY A 63 8.53 -27.72 -18.81
CA GLY A 63 9.68 -26.88 -19.17
C GLY A 63 11.08 -27.46 -19.06
N SER A 64 11.30 -28.77 -19.25
CA SER A 64 12.66 -29.33 -19.37
C SER A 64 12.79 -30.31 -20.53
N ARG A 65 12.55 -29.85 -21.76
CA ARG A 65 13.17 -30.44 -22.97
C ARG A 65 14.30 -29.52 -23.43
N SER A 66 15.37 -29.48 -22.67
CA SER A 66 16.62 -28.83 -23.08
C SER A 66 17.85 -29.25 -22.26
N LEU A 67 17.74 -30.32 -21.45
CA LEU A 67 18.85 -30.79 -20.59
C LEU A 67 19.42 -32.16 -20.99
N GLU A 68 18.93 -32.80 -22.05
CA GLU A 68 19.51 -34.05 -22.58
C GLU A 68 20.52 -33.83 -23.73
N ALA A 69 20.88 -32.59 -24.05
CA ALA A 69 21.87 -32.28 -25.10
C ALA A 69 23.20 -31.70 -24.58
N PHE A 70 23.51 -31.85 -23.29
CA PHE A 70 24.73 -31.28 -22.69
C PHE A 70 25.59 -32.35 -21.99
N TYR A 71 25.97 -33.38 -22.73
CA TYR A 71 27.26 -34.03 -22.53
C TYR A 71 28.22 -33.50 -23.60
N PRO A 72 29.25 -32.71 -23.26
CA PRO A 72 30.32 -32.47 -24.21
C PRO A 72 31.16 -33.73 -24.27
N GLU A 73 31.03 -34.47 -25.37
CA GLU A 73 32.17 -35.24 -25.86
C GLU A 73 33.35 -34.28 -26.07
N ARG A 74 34.53 -34.80 -25.79
CA ARG A 74 35.80 -34.08 -25.68
C ARG A 74 36.03 -33.10 -26.83
N GLY A 75 36.33 -31.84 -26.47
CA GLY A 75 37.01 -30.86 -27.33
C GLY A 75 36.10 -29.94 -28.13
N GLY A 76 36.05 -28.66 -27.74
CA GLY A 76 35.42 -27.59 -28.54
C GLY A 76 35.00 -26.40 -27.67
N GLY A 77 35.46 -25.20 -28.04
CA GLY A 77 35.37 -23.98 -27.21
C GLY A 77 33.95 -23.54 -26.82
N PHE A 78 33.85 -22.91 -25.64
CA PHE A 78 32.64 -22.28 -25.11
C PHE A 78 32.22 -21.06 -25.95
N PRO A 79 30.95 -20.95 -26.40
CA PRO A 79 30.47 -19.73 -27.05
C PRO A 79 30.06 -18.68 -25.99
N LEU A 80 30.80 -17.56 -25.97
CA LEU A 80 30.60 -16.36 -25.12
C LEU A 80 29.15 -15.83 -25.08
N VAL A 81 28.30 -16.20 -26.03
CA VAL A 81 26.93 -15.67 -26.19
C VAL A 81 25.96 -16.15 -25.10
N HIS A 82 26.20 -17.31 -24.48
CA HIS A 82 25.31 -17.87 -23.44
C HIS A 82 25.58 -17.35 -22.02
N ILE A 83 26.81 -16.93 -21.73
CA ILE A 83 27.18 -16.33 -20.45
C ILE A 83 26.43 -15.00 -20.25
N ASN A 84 26.22 -14.23 -21.33
CA ASN A 84 25.48 -12.96 -21.27
C ASN A 84 23.97 -13.13 -20.99
N LYS A 85 23.33 -14.24 -21.41
CA LYS A 85 21.89 -14.48 -21.16
C LYS A 85 21.59 -14.99 -19.74
N VAL A 86 22.51 -15.76 -19.14
CA VAL A 86 22.39 -16.17 -17.74
C VAL A 86 22.74 -14.98 -16.83
N LEU A 87 23.80 -14.23 -17.13
CA LEU A 87 24.16 -13.01 -16.40
C LEU A 87 23.09 -11.89 -16.51
N SER A 88 22.37 -11.78 -17.62
CA SER A 88 21.31 -10.76 -17.76
C SER A 88 20.10 -11.00 -16.85
N PHE A 89 19.87 -12.24 -16.40
CA PHE A 89 18.84 -12.53 -15.38
C PHE A 89 19.29 -12.16 -13.96
N HIS A 90 20.61 -11.94 -13.77
CA HIS A 90 21.23 -11.89 -12.44
C HIS A 90 21.36 -10.47 -11.85
N LEU A 91 21.14 -9.41 -12.64
CA LEU A 91 21.43 -8.02 -12.21
C LEU A 91 20.32 -6.99 -12.50
N THR A 92 19.37 -7.30 -13.37
CA THR A 92 18.28 -6.40 -13.77
C THR A 92 16.96 -6.93 -13.24
N ARG A 93 16.59 -6.54 -12.01
CA ARG A 93 15.27 -6.84 -11.46
C ARG A 93 14.30 -5.75 -11.90
N SER A 94 13.24 -6.17 -12.60
CA SER A 94 12.13 -5.29 -12.98
C SER A 94 11.25 -4.98 -11.76
N HIS A 95 10.39 -3.96 -11.86
CA HIS A 95 9.41 -3.64 -10.83
C HIS A 95 8.52 -4.84 -10.43
N GLN A 96 8.27 -5.76 -11.37
CA GLN A 96 7.44 -6.93 -11.18
C GLN A 96 8.01 -7.88 -10.11
N PHE A 97 9.34 -7.94 -9.98
CA PHE A 97 10.01 -8.73 -8.94
C PHE A 97 9.60 -8.31 -7.51
N PHE A 98 9.30 -7.02 -7.29
CA PHE A 98 8.87 -6.49 -6.00
C PHE A 98 7.35 -6.47 -5.81
N SER A 99 6.59 -6.99 -6.79
CA SER A 99 5.13 -7.08 -6.74
C SER A 99 4.64 -8.01 -5.62
N LYS A 100 3.39 -7.82 -5.18
CA LYS A 100 2.76 -8.69 -4.19
C LYS A 100 2.72 -10.15 -4.66
N ASP A 101 2.42 -10.37 -5.94
CA ASP A 101 2.35 -11.71 -6.51
C ASP A 101 3.72 -12.39 -6.57
N SER A 102 4.76 -11.65 -6.97
CA SER A 102 6.14 -12.18 -6.94
C SER A 102 6.63 -12.45 -5.53
N LYS A 103 6.25 -11.63 -4.54
CA LYS A 103 6.56 -11.91 -3.12
C LYS A 103 5.86 -13.18 -2.65
N LEU A 104 4.57 -13.34 -2.93
CA LEU A 104 3.80 -14.54 -2.59
C LEU A 104 4.36 -15.80 -3.27
N ALA A 105 4.73 -15.70 -4.55
CA ALA A 105 5.36 -16.81 -5.26
C ALA A 105 6.73 -17.16 -4.67
N SER A 106 7.55 -16.14 -4.36
CA SER A 106 8.88 -16.33 -3.77
C SER A 106 8.82 -16.91 -2.36
N ASP A 107 7.76 -16.62 -1.61
CA ASP A 107 7.53 -17.17 -0.27
C ASP A 107 6.97 -18.61 -0.30
N LYS A 108 6.10 -18.92 -1.26
CA LYS A 108 5.59 -20.29 -1.47
C LYS A 108 6.64 -21.27 -1.97
N ALA A 109 7.60 -20.81 -2.79
CA ALA A 109 8.64 -21.65 -3.38
C ALA A 109 9.44 -22.49 -2.34
N PRO A 110 10.06 -21.90 -1.31
CA PRO A 110 10.78 -22.67 -0.29
C PRO A 110 9.85 -23.55 0.55
N CYS A 111 8.61 -23.10 0.79
CA CYS A 111 7.65 -23.78 1.67
C CYS A 111 7.00 -25.02 1.04
N GLN A 112 6.71 -24.99 -0.27
CA GLN A 112 5.87 -26.00 -0.92
C GLN A 112 6.58 -26.78 -2.03
N GLN A 113 7.60 -26.21 -2.65
CA GLN A 113 8.17 -26.75 -3.90
C GLN A 113 9.63 -27.18 -3.74
N GLU A 114 10.43 -26.36 -3.06
CA GLU A 114 11.88 -26.52 -3.06
C GLU A 114 12.40 -27.21 -1.80
N MET A 115 11.90 -26.81 -0.63
CA MET A 115 12.34 -27.33 0.68
C MET A 115 11.17 -27.65 1.65
N PRO A 116 10.07 -28.28 1.20
CA PRO A 116 8.87 -28.44 2.01
C PRO A 116 9.11 -29.26 3.29
N PHE A 117 9.98 -30.27 3.23
CA PHE A 117 10.35 -31.05 4.42
C PHE A 117 11.02 -30.20 5.49
N LEU A 118 12.01 -29.38 5.11
CA LEU A 118 12.72 -28.54 6.07
C LEU A 118 11.80 -27.46 6.63
N TYR A 119 10.97 -26.87 5.77
CA TYR A 119 9.96 -25.90 6.17
C TYR A 119 9.01 -26.49 7.22
N GLU A 120 8.41 -27.65 6.94
CA GLU A 120 7.48 -28.30 7.87
C GLU A 120 8.17 -28.78 9.15
N LEU A 121 9.42 -29.24 9.07
CA LEU A 121 10.19 -29.61 10.27
C LEU A 121 10.37 -28.40 11.20
N ILE A 122 10.85 -27.26 10.67
CA ILE A 122 11.06 -26.05 11.46
C ILE A 122 9.73 -25.54 12.01
N LYS A 123 8.71 -25.46 11.16
CA LYS A 123 7.37 -24.98 11.55
C LYS A 123 6.75 -25.87 12.64
N SER A 124 6.87 -27.18 12.52
CA SER A 124 6.39 -28.14 13.51
C SER A 124 7.13 -27.99 14.84
N CYS A 125 8.45 -27.82 14.82
CA CYS A 125 9.23 -27.55 16.04
C CYS A 125 8.78 -26.26 16.75
N LEU A 126 8.49 -25.20 15.99
CA LEU A 126 7.98 -23.94 16.56
C LEU A 126 6.58 -24.07 17.13
N THR A 127 5.73 -24.88 16.48
CA THR A 127 4.34 -25.11 16.89
C THR A 127 4.24 -25.99 18.13
N LEU A 128 5.00 -27.08 18.20
CA LEU A 128 5.03 -28.00 19.35
C LEU A 128 5.48 -27.29 20.64
N ASN A 129 6.45 -26.38 20.54
CA ASN A 129 6.90 -25.58 21.68
C ASN A 129 5.89 -24.51 22.11
N TYR A 130 4.91 -24.19 21.27
CA TYR A 130 3.85 -23.25 21.62
C TYR A 130 2.72 -23.96 22.37
N ASP A 131 2.25 -25.09 21.85
CA ASP A 131 1.17 -25.85 22.48
C ASP A 131 1.57 -26.38 23.88
N THR A 132 2.86 -26.67 24.12
CA THR A 132 3.37 -27.03 25.45
C THR A 132 3.42 -25.87 26.45
N ASN A 133 3.60 -24.63 25.97
CA ASN A 133 3.66 -23.43 26.80
C ASN A 133 2.27 -22.80 27.08
N ASP A 134 1.27 -23.01 26.22
CA ASP A 134 -0.13 -22.63 26.52
C ASP A 134 -0.78 -23.62 27.49
N ASN A 135 -0.48 -24.92 27.36
CA ASN A 135 -0.99 -25.93 28.29
C ASN A 135 -0.43 -25.78 29.72
N THR A 136 0.72 -25.13 29.90
CA THR A 136 1.27 -24.83 31.24
C THR A 136 0.69 -23.55 31.84
N LYS A 137 0.16 -22.62 31.04
CA LYS A 137 -0.51 -21.40 31.54
C LYS A 137 -1.98 -21.61 31.91
N ASN A 138 -2.66 -22.55 31.26
CA ASN A 138 -4.08 -22.83 31.54
C ASN A 138 -4.31 -23.72 32.79
N ASN A 139 -3.26 -24.07 33.54
CA ASN A 139 -3.35 -24.89 34.76
C ASN A 139 -3.20 -24.09 36.07
N SER A 140 -3.09 -22.76 36.01
CA SER A 140 -3.17 -21.90 37.20
C SER A 140 -4.27 -20.87 37.01
N ASP A 141 -5.29 -20.98 37.84
CA ASP A 141 -6.40 -20.05 38.09
C ASP A 141 -7.75 -20.45 37.46
N THR A 142 -8.39 -21.41 38.11
CA THR A 142 -9.85 -21.56 38.11
C THR A 142 -10.46 -20.67 39.19
N SER A 143 -11.29 -19.71 38.79
CA SER A 143 -12.43 -19.27 39.59
C SER A 143 -13.55 -18.81 38.63
N ASP A 144 -14.68 -19.50 38.73
CA ASP A 144 -15.95 -19.25 38.03
C ASP A 144 -16.47 -17.81 38.24
N ASP A 145 -17.00 -17.17 37.19
CA ASP A 145 -18.38 -16.65 37.21
C ASP A 145 -18.83 -16.01 35.88
N SER A 146 -20.03 -16.42 35.46
CA SER A 146 -21.05 -15.75 34.62
C SER A 146 -20.83 -15.56 33.10
N ASP A 147 -21.78 -16.12 32.37
CA ASP A 147 -22.02 -16.07 30.93
C ASP A 147 -22.27 -14.65 30.36
N SER A 148 -21.88 -14.47 29.08
CA SER A 148 -22.30 -13.45 28.07
C SER A 148 -21.28 -12.43 27.51
N VAL A 149 -19.97 -12.76 27.47
CA VAL A 149 -18.95 -11.94 26.75
C VAL A 149 -18.09 -12.76 25.76
N ASP A 150 -18.53 -13.96 25.37
CA ASP A 150 -17.66 -14.95 24.71
C ASP A 150 -17.26 -14.66 23.26
N ASP A 151 -18.08 -13.95 22.46
CA ASP A 151 -17.80 -13.80 21.02
C ASP A 151 -16.61 -12.87 20.72
N ASP A 152 -16.45 -11.78 21.49
CA ASP A 152 -15.39 -10.79 21.25
C ASP A 152 -14.02 -11.26 21.80
N LEU A 153 -14.04 -12.02 22.90
CA LEU A 153 -12.86 -12.68 23.47
C LEU A 153 -12.35 -13.82 22.58
N ASN A 154 -13.25 -14.62 22.01
CA ASN A 154 -12.92 -15.70 21.10
C ASN A 154 -12.36 -15.16 19.76
N TYR A 155 -12.91 -14.04 19.26
CA TYR A 155 -12.38 -13.36 18.07
C TYR A 155 -10.95 -12.84 18.28
N GLN A 156 -10.68 -12.21 19.44
CA GLN A 156 -9.34 -11.75 19.79
C GLN A 156 -8.34 -12.90 19.98
N ALA A 157 -8.75 -14.00 20.63
CA ALA A 157 -7.90 -15.19 20.80
C ALA A 157 -7.56 -15.84 19.44
N THR A 158 -8.52 -15.92 18.53
CA THR A 158 -8.33 -16.45 17.17
C THR A 158 -7.36 -15.58 16.38
N MET A 159 -7.54 -14.25 16.41
CA MET A 159 -6.60 -13.30 15.77
C MET A 159 -5.17 -13.42 16.31
N GLN A 160 -5.00 -13.66 17.62
CA GLN A 160 -3.68 -13.86 18.22
C GLN A 160 -3.03 -15.17 17.76
N ARG A 161 -3.80 -16.24 17.68
CA ARG A 161 -3.34 -17.54 17.17
C ARG A 161 -2.90 -17.42 15.71
N ASP A 162 -3.69 -16.75 14.87
CA ASP A 162 -3.39 -16.54 13.46
C ASP A 162 -2.09 -15.74 13.25
N ARG A 163 -1.93 -14.61 13.95
CA ARG A 163 -0.69 -13.82 13.91
C ARG A 163 0.54 -14.64 14.31
N LYS A 164 0.37 -15.57 15.24
CA LYS A 164 1.47 -16.42 15.72
C LYS A 164 1.82 -17.50 14.72
N MET A 165 0.82 -18.10 14.06
CA MET A 165 1.04 -19.05 12.96
C MET A 165 1.71 -18.38 11.76
N GLU A 166 1.30 -17.14 11.43
CA GLU A 166 1.98 -16.31 10.42
C GLU A 166 3.45 -16.08 10.78
N LYS A 167 3.74 -15.75 12.04
CA LYS A 167 5.12 -15.59 12.52
C LYS A 167 5.94 -16.88 12.35
N PHE A 168 5.39 -18.04 12.71
CA PHE A 168 6.10 -19.32 12.55
C PHE A 168 6.39 -19.64 11.09
N HIS A 169 5.42 -19.39 10.21
CA HIS A 169 5.63 -19.52 8.78
C HIS A 169 6.72 -18.57 8.27
N ALA A 170 6.70 -17.30 8.67
CA ALA A 170 7.72 -16.32 8.27
C ALA A 170 9.14 -16.73 8.71
N VAL A 171 9.29 -17.24 9.94
CA VAL A 171 10.58 -17.75 10.45
C VAL A 171 11.05 -18.96 9.64
N ALA A 172 10.19 -19.95 9.44
CA ALA A 172 10.53 -21.17 8.71
C ALA A 172 10.88 -20.88 7.23
N SER A 173 10.08 -20.04 6.56
CA SER A 173 10.31 -19.60 5.17
C SER A 173 11.63 -18.83 5.04
N THR A 174 11.93 -17.95 5.99
CA THR A 174 13.19 -17.18 6.03
C THR A 174 14.40 -18.10 6.17
N ILE A 175 14.36 -19.07 7.09
CA ILE A 175 15.48 -20.01 7.30
C ILE A 175 15.71 -20.86 6.04
N CYS A 176 14.66 -21.35 5.42
CA CYS A 176 14.76 -22.08 4.14
C CYS A 176 15.42 -21.20 3.06
N SER A 177 15.00 -19.94 2.95
CA SER A 177 15.57 -18.97 2.01
C SER A 177 17.05 -18.68 2.29
N MET A 178 17.46 -18.60 3.57
CA MET A 178 18.87 -18.41 3.96
C MET A 178 19.74 -19.59 3.54
N ILE A 179 19.24 -20.82 3.77
CA ILE A 179 19.96 -22.05 3.41
C ILE A 179 20.07 -22.16 1.89
N GLN A 180 18.98 -21.91 1.17
CA GLN A 180 18.96 -21.96 -0.29
C GLN A 180 19.95 -20.96 -0.90
N TYR A 181 19.99 -19.73 -0.40
CA TYR A 181 20.94 -18.71 -0.84
C TYR A 181 22.40 -19.06 -0.49
N SER A 182 22.61 -19.70 0.66
CA SER A 182 23.95 -20.14 1.08
C SER A 182 24.44 -21.30 0.22
N ALA A 183 23.55 -22.21 -0.18
CA ALA A 183 23.86 -23.32 -1.07
C ALA A 183 24.02 -22.87 -2.53
N ASN A 184 23.23 -21.90 -2.98
CA ASN A 184 23.29 -21.33 -4.32
C ASN A 184 23.02 -19.83 -4.28
N ARG A 185 24.06 -19.03 -4.49
CA ARG A 185 23.98 -17.56 -4.49
C ARG A 185 23.09 -16.99 -5.60
N CYS A 186 22.68 -17.80 -6.59
CA CYS A 186 21.70 -17.41 -7.60
C CYS A 186 20.26 -17.39 -7.04
N ALA A 187 19.99 -18.16 -5.98
CA ALA A 187 18.71 -18.13 -5.25
C ALA A 187 18.73 -16.99 -4.23
N ASN A 188 18.81 -15.75 -4.72
CA ASN A 188 18.98 -14.55 -3.91
C ASN A 188 17.74 -13.65 -3.85
N GLY A 189 16.57 -14.16 -4.28
CA GLY A 189 15.38 -13.34 -4.44
C GLY A 189 14.96 -12.65 -3.13
N PHE A 190 14.79 -13.46 -2.08
CA PHE A 190 14.50 -12.98 -0.73
C PHE A 190 15.59 -12.01 -0.20
N GLN A 191 16.86 -12.34 -0.42
CA GLN A 191 17.98 -11.56 0.08
C GLN A 191 18.13 -10.20 -0.60
N ILE A 192 17.85 -10.10 -1.90
CA ILE A 192 17.84 -8.82 -2.62
C ILE A 192 16.71 -7.94 -2.09
N LEU A 193 15.52 -8.52 -1.89
CA LEU A 193 14.38 -7.78 -1.32
C LEU A 193 14.75 -7.18 0.04
N ASN A 194 15.28 -7.99 0.95
CA ASN A 194 15.73 -7.52 2.25
C ASN A 194 16.81 -6.45 2.14
N SER A 195 17.81 -6.62 1.28
CA SER A 195 18.87 -5.61 1.14
C SER A 195 18.34 -4.26 0.67
N VAL A 196 17.39 -4.24 -0.28
CA VAL A 196 16.78 -2.99 -0.75
C VAL A 196 15.98 -2.33 0.37
N VAL A 197 15.17 -3.11 1.11
CA VAL A 197 14.40 -2.59 2.25
C VAL A 197 15.33 -2.06 3.34
N PHE A 198 16.35 -2.82 3.75
CA PHE A 198 17.32 -2.40 4.77
C PHE A 198 18.06 -1.12 4.37
N LEU A 199 18.46 -1.02 3.09
CA LEU A 199 19.11 0.17 2.57
C LEU A 199 18.21 1.41 2.70
N VAL A 200 16.94 1.30 2.28
CA VAL A 200 15.96 2.40 2.32
C VAL A 200 15.56 2.73 3.76
N CYS A 201 15.49 1.74 4.65
CA CYS A 201 15.22 1.93 6.09
C CYS A 201 16.43 2.46 6.89
N GLY A 202 17.54 2.82 6.23
CA GLY A 202 18.69 3.43 6.89
C GLY A 202 19.56 2.46 7.70
N VAL A 203 19.49 1.15 7.42
CA VAL A 203 20.36 0.17 8.09
C VAL A 203 21.82 0.48 7.78
N THR A 204 22.62 0.57 8.85
CA THR A 204 24.05 0.90 8.74
C THR A 204 24.81 -0.14 7.95
N GLU A 205 25.92 0.25 7.32
CA GLU A 205 26.74 -0.66 6.54
C GLU A 205 27.29 -1.82 7.39
N ARG A 206 27.62 -1.57 8.66
CA ARG A 206 28.08 -2.60 9.60
C ARG A 206 27.01 -3.67 9.82
N VAL A 207 25.77 -3.25 10.09
CA VAL A 207 24.65 -4.19 10.29
C VAL A 207 24.33 -4.92 8.99
N ALA A 208 24.29 -4.22 7.86
CA ALA A 208 24.07 -4.83 6.55
C ALA A 208 25.14 -5.87 6.20
N LYS A 209 26.42 -5.62 6.53
CA LYS A 209 27.51 -6.60 6.34
C LYS A 209 27.31 -7.87 7.16
N TYR A 210 26.88 -7.73 8.42
CA TYR A 210 26.57 -8.88 9.26
C TYR A 210 25.37 -9.67 8.72
N LEU A 211 24.28 -8.99 8.38
CA LEU A 211 23.08 -9.62 7.80
C LEU A 211 23.38 -10.32 6.47
N HIS A 212 24.30 -9.75 5.68
CA HIS A 212 24.80 -10.37 4.47
C HIS A 212 25.61 -11.64 4.76
N HIS A 213 26.46 -11.60 5.78
CA HIS A 213 27.29 -12.73 6.19
C HIS A 213 26.45 -13.94 6.63
N VAL A 214 25.37 -13.71 7.39
CA VAL A 214 24.45 -14.79 7.82
C VAL A 214 23.45 -15.21 6.76
N GLY A 215 23.45 -14.60 5.57
CA GLY A 215 22.58 -14.98 4.45
C GLY A 215 21.16 -14.41 4.49
N LEU A 216 20.89 -13.42 5.35
CA LEU A 216 19.60 -12.72 5.44
C LEU A 216 19.42 -11.66 4.34
N CYS A 217 20.51 -11.12 3.81
CA CYS A 217 20.48 -10.15 2.73
C CYS A 217 21.68 -10.31 1.77
N THR A 218 21.61 -9.68 0.61
CA THR A 218 22.74 -9.46 -0.30
C THR A 218 23.61 -8.28 0.13
N SER A 219 24.74 -8.07 -0.55
CA SER A 219 25.62 -6.94 -0.30
C SER A 219 24.94 -5.60 -0.61
N ARG A 220 25.43 -4.52 0.01
CA ARG A 220 24.93 -3.15 -0.25
C ARG A 220 25.07 -2.75 -1.72
N ASP A 221 26.14 -3.18 -2.38
CA ASP A 221 26.34 -2.95 -3.82
C ASP A 221 25.27 -3.64 -4.67
N SER A 222 24.83 -4.82 -4.27
CA SER A 222 23.76 -5.53 -4.97
C SER A 222 22.41 -4.81 -4.80
N ALA A 223 22.13 -4.27 -3.62
CA ALA A 223 20.97 -3.39 -3.41
C ALA A 223 21.04 -2.11 -4.24
N ASN A 224 22.18 -1.43 -4.26
CA ASN A 224 22.37 -0.22 -5.07
C ASN A 224 22.18 -0.51 -6.56
N ARG A 225 22.75 -1.60 -7.09
CA ARG A 225 22.53 -2.03 -8.48
C ARG A 225 21.06 -2.33 -8.76
N ALA A 226 20.37 -2.98 -7.82
CA ALA A 226 18.93 -3.22 -7.93
C ALA A 226 18.15 -1.89 -7.97
N LEU A 227 18.48 -0.91 -7.13
CA LEU A 227 17.86 0.43 -7.15
C LEU A 227 18.15 1.19 -8.45
N VAL A 228 19.36 1.13 -8.99
CA VAL A 228 19.71 1.75 -10.28
C VAL A 228 18.91 1.11 -11.42
N SER A 229 18.80 -0.23 -11.42
CA SER A 229 17.96 -0.97 -12.37
C SER A 229 16.50 -0.54 -12.24
N LEU A 230 15.96 -0.49 -11.02
CA LEU A 230 14.57 -0.06 -10.75
C LEU A 230 14.32 1.38 -11.23
N GLY A 231 15.25 2.30 -10.95
CA GLY A 231 15.18 3.68 -11.42
C GLY A 231 15.17 3.77 -12.94
N SER A 232 15.98 2.96 -13.61
CA SER A 232 16.02 2.90 -15.08
C SER A 232 14.71 2.38 -15.67
N HIS A 233 14.14 1.31 -15.11
CA HIS A 233 12.83 0.79 -15.52
C HIS A 233 11.71 1.79 -15.20
N GLY A 234 11.79 2.49 -14.07
CA GLY A 234 10.84 3.54 -13.70
C GLY A 234 10.85 4.70 -14.71
N GLN A 235 12.05 5.16 -15.09
CA GLN A 235 12.20 6.18 -16.12
C GLN A 235 11.66 5.71 -17.48
N GLN A 236 11.96 4.47 -17.89
CA GLN A 236 11.42 3.91 -19.12
C GLN A 236 9.89 3.88 -19.10
N LYS A 237 9.28 3.49 -17.97
CA LYS A 237 7.82 3.49 -17.80
C LYS A 237 7.21 4.89 -17.91
N ILE A 238 7.88 5.92 -17.38
CA ILE A 238 7.47 7.33 -17.54
C ILE A 238 7.48 7.70 -19.03
N VAL A 239 8.58 7.42 -19.73
CA VAL A 239 8.73 7.69 -21.17
C VAL A 239 7.68 6.94 -21.99
N GLU A 240 7.44 5.66 -21.69
CA GLU A 240 6.40 4.85 -22.33
C GLU A 240 5.00 5.41 -22.11
N THR A 241 4.71 5.90 -20.90
CA THR A 241 3.42 6.52 -20.57
C THR A 241 3.18 7.76 -21.43
N VAL A 242 4.17 8.65 -21.51
CA VAL A 242 4.11 9.88 -22.33
C VAL A 242 4.07 9.58 -23.83
N LYS A 243 4.77 8.53 -24.30
CA LYS A 243 4.71 8.10 -25.70
C LYS A 243 3.35 7.52 -26.06
N SER A 244 2.80 6.68 -25.17
CA SER A 244 1.49 6.05 -25.39
C SER A 244 0.36 7.06 -25.43
N SER A 245 0.46 8.14 -24.66
CA SER A 245 -0.51 9.24 -24.68
C SER A 245 -0.45 10.11 -25.94
N ARG A 246 0.56 9.97 -26.82
CA ARG A 246 0.57 10.71 -28.10
C ARG A 246 -0.58 10.33 -29.03
N HIS A 247 -1.19 9.16 -28.81
CA HIS A 247 -2.37 8.70 -29.52
C HIS A 247 -3.69 9.07 -28.80
N SER A 248 -3.59 9.68 -27.61
CA SER A 248 -4.71 10.22 -26.84
C SER A 248 -4.89 11.69 -27.17
N PHE A 249 -6.12 12.19 -27.06
CA PHE A 249 -6.44 13.60 -27.25
C PHE A 249 -5.95 14.48 -26.08
N LEU A 250 -5.65 13.86 -24.93
CA LEU A 250 -5.12 14.52 -23.74
C LEU A 250 -3.76 13.94 -23.35
N ALA A 251 -2.81 14.83 -23.05
CA ALA A 251 -1.53 14.46 -22.44
C ALA A 251 -1.75 13.96 -21.00
N PRO A 252 -0.80 13.19 -20.41
CA PRO A 252 -0.94 12.76 -19.03
C PRO A 252 -1.00 13.98 -18.10
N LEU A 253 -1.97 13.96 -17.17
CA LEU A 253 -2.03 14.90 -16.06
C LEU A 253 -0.77 14.71 -15.21
N ILE A 254 -0.14 15.81 -14.79
CA ILE A 254 1.05 15.77 -13.95
C ILE A 254 0.67 16.34 -12.58
N CYS A 255 0.60 15.48 -11.57
CA CYS A 255 0.40 15.94 -10.20
C CYS A 255 1.75 16.06 -9.51
N ILE A 256 2.01 17.22 -8.90
CA ILE A 256 3.21 17.50 -8.12
C ILE A 256 2.82 18.02 -6.72
N ASP A 257 3.64 17.69 -5.73
CA ASP A 257 3.50 18.20 -4.38
C ASP A 257 4.86 18.19 -3.66
N ASN A 258 4.95 18.93 -2.56
CA ASN A 258 6.17 19.11 -1.81
C ASN A 258 6.47 17.91 -0.88
N VAL A 259 7.75 17.54 -0.80
CA VAL A 259 8.29 16.61 0.20
C VAL A 259 9.48 17.29 0.85
N ASP A 260 9.22 17.83 2.03
CA ASP A 260 10.23 18.44 2.87
C ASP A 260 10.62 17.49 4.00
N PHE A 261 11.93 17.33 4.23
CA PHE A 261 12.44 16.56 5.37
C PHE A 261 13.54 17.33 6.09
N GLU A 262 13.45 17.37 7.42
CA GLU A 262 14.45 18.00 8.28
C GLU A 262 15.46 16.94 8.75
N GLU A 263 16.72 17.09 8.36
CA GLU A 263 17.81 16.41 9.03
C GLU A 263 18.11 17.13 10.35
N LYS A 264 17.80 16.45 11.46
CA LYS A 264 18.12 16.94 12.80
C LYS A 264 19.45 16.39 13.26
N VAL A 265 20.41 17.28 13.50
CA VAL A 265 21.68 16.88 14.11
C VAL A 265 21.56 16.97 15.63
N HIS A 266 21.82 15.85 16.32
CA HIS A 266 21.71 15.78 17.77
C HIS A 266 22.68 16.72 18.52
N SER A 267 23.90 16.90 18.00
CA SER A 267 24.91 17.79 18.58
C SER A 267 25.20 18.94 17.63
N LYS A 268 24.49 20.05 17.85
CA LYS A 268 24.67 21.27 17.06
C LYS A 268 26.05 21.87 17.33
N SER A 269 26.77 22.26 16.29
CA SER A 269 28.02 23.02 16.36
C SER A 269 27.98 24.17 15.34
N GLY A 270 29.00 25.02 15.30
CA GLY A 270 29.09 26.08 14.29
C GLY A 270 28.98 25.56 12.84
N THR A 271 29.47 24.35 12.58
CA THR A 271 29.47 23.69 11.26
C THR A 271 28.38 22.64 11.09
N ARG A 272 27.77 22.15 12.18
CA ARG A 272 26.71 21.13 12.14
C ARG A 272 25.40 21.73 12.65
N LYS A 273 24.51 22.06 11.72
CA LYS A 273 23.17 22.58 12.03
C LYS A 273 22.12 21.65 11.44
N ASN A 274 20.89 21.79 11.89
CA ASN A 274 19.77 21.14 11.21
C ASN A 274 19.72 21.63 9.77
N GLN A 275 19.42 20.72 8.86
CA GLN A 275 19.30 21.02 7.45
C GLN A 275 17.90 20.66 6.96
N MET A 276 17.22 21.61 6.32
CA MET A 276 16.00 21.33 5.59
C MET A 276 16.37 20.87 4.18
N PHE A 277 15.81 19.74 3.79
CA PHE A 277 15.85 19.27 2.42
C PHE A 277 14.50 19.49 1.77
N HIS A 278 14.53 20.15 0.63
CA HIS A 278 13.36 20.44 -0.18
C HIS A 278 13.38 19.52 -1.40
N GLY A 279 12.31 18.76 -1.57
CA GLY A 279 12.10 17.94 -2.75
C GLY A 279 10.67 18.06 -3.25
N THR A 280 10.49 17.78 -4.54
CA THR A 280 9.18 17.70 -5.16
C THR A 280 9.00 16.29 -5.68
N TRP A 281 7.93 15.64 -5.25
CA TRP A 281 7.50 14.36 -5.79
C TRP A 281 6.33 14.59 -6.75
N GLY A 282 6.05 13.61 -7.58
CA GLY A 282 4.92 13.70 -8.49
C GLY A 282 4.62 12.40 -9.19
N TYR A 283 3.52 12.38 -9.93
CA TYR A 283 3.09 11.24 -10.73
C TYR A 283 2.36 11.69 -11.99
N LEU A 284 2.43 10.85 -13.00
CA LEU A 284 1.62 10.97 -14.22
C LEU A 284 0.33 10.18 -14.04
N HIS A 285 -0.79 10.79 -14.40
CA HIS A 285 -2.11 10.18 -14.38
C HIS A 285 -2.77 10.27 -15.76
N MET A 286 -3.30 9.14 -16.22
CA MET A 286 -4.15 9.09 -17.41
C MET A 286 -5.60 8.89 -16.95
N PRO A 287 -6.51 9.83 -17.22
CA PRO A 287 -7.92 9.61 -16.93
C PRO A 287 -8.44 8.41 -17.74
N ASP A 288 -9.46 7.73 -17.19
CA ASP A 288 -10.07 6.59 -17.88
C ASP A 288 -10.66 7.06 -19.22
N PRO A 289 -10.29 6.44 -20.36
CA PRO A 289 -10.85 6.79 -21.67
C PRO A 289 -12.38 6.81 -21.72
N LYS A 290 -13.06 6.06 -20.85
CA LYS A 290 -14.52 6.07 -20.74
C LYS A 290 -15.09 7.43 -20.36
N VAL A 291 -14.35 8.21 -19.57
CA VAL A 291 -14.75 9.58 -19.16
C VAL A 291 -14.89 10.50 -20.38
N PHE A 292 -14.15 10.21 -21.46
CA PHE A 292 -14.13 11.00 -22.69
C PHE A 292 -14.89 10.35 -23.84
N SER A 293 -15.68 9.29 -23.58
CA SER A 293 -16.35 8.54 -24.64
C SER A 293 -17.32 9.40 -25.46
N ASP A 294 -17.96 10.37 -24.81
CA ASP A 294 -18.90 11.31 -25.45
C ASP A 294 -18.27 12.66 -25.83
N SER A 295 -16.97 12.85 -25.58
CA SER A 295 -16.28 14.13 -25.81
C SER A 295 -15.70 14.23 -27.21
N ASN A 296 -15.77 15.41 -27.84
CA ASN A 296 -15.14 15.65 -29.13
C ASN A 296 -13.63 15.86 -28.96
N PRO A 297 -12.76 15.08 -29.63
CA PRO A 297 -11.32 15.29 -29.68
C PRO A 297 -10.85 16.72 -29.93
N ALA A 298 -11.58 17.48 -30.76
CA ALA A 298 -11.22 18.85 -31.12
C ALA A 298 -11.32 19.82 -29.93
N ASP A 299 -12.08 19.47 -28.88
CA ASP A 299 -12.29 20.29 -27.70
C ASP A 299 -11.04 20.35 -26.81
N PHE A 300 -10.17 19.35 -26.90
CA PHE A 300 -8.94 19.23 -26.08
C PHE A 300 -7.73 19.94 -26.69
N THR A 301 -7.96 20.89 -27.60
CA THR A 301 -6.89 21.69 -28.21
C THR A 301 -6.59 22.96 -27.41
N PRO A 302 -5.33 23.45 -27.41
CA PRO A 302 -5.00 24.74 -26.78
C PRO A 302 -5.87 25.90 -27.30
N GLN A 303 -6.27 25.87 -28.58
CA GLN A 303 -7.13 26.88 -29.19
C GLN A 303 -8.55 26.82 -28.66
N SER A 304 -9.15 25.62 -28.58
CA SER A 304 -10.49 25.44 -28.03
C SER A 304 -10.54 25.87 -26.57
N TYR A 305 -9.54 25.46 -25.79
CA TYR A 305 -9.39 25.86 -24.40
C TYR A 305 -9.33 27.38 -24.21
N ARG A 306 -8.51 28.09 -24.99
CA ARG A 306 -8.44 29.56 -24.93
C ARG A 306 -9.75 30.23 -25.33
N ARG A 307 -10.46 29.67 -26.31
CA ARG A 307 -11.79 30.16 -26.68
C ARG A 307 -12.76 30.02 -25.52
N ALA A 308 -12.80 28.85 -24.90
CA ALA A 308 -13.64 28.58 -23.73
C ALA A 308 -13.31 29.53 -22.56
N LEU A 309 -12.04 29.82 -22.30
CA LEU A 309 -11.64 30.81 -21.29
C LEU A 309 -12.13 32.24 -21.59
N LEU A 310 -12.08 32.66 -22.86
CA LEU A 310 -12.57 33.96 -23.27
C LEU A 310 -14.10 34.04 -23.16
N GLU A 311 -14.79 32.97 -23.53
CA GLU A 311 -16.24 32.87 -23.36
C GLU A 311 -16.62 32.89 -21.87
N SER A 312 -15.93 32.12 -21.03
CA SER A 312 -16.16 32.10 -19.58
C SER A 312 -15.84 33.44 -18.91
N SER A 313 -14.88 34.21 -19.43
CA SER A 313 -14.56 35.54 -18.88
C SER A 313 -15.72 36.54 -19.00
N ASN A 314 -16.66 36.29 -19.91
CA ASN A 314 -17.87 37.09 -20.11
C ASN A 314 -19.12 36.41 -19.52
N MET A 315 -18.97 35.26 -18.86
CA MET A 315 -20.10 34.55 -18.25
C MET A 315 -20.58 35.30 -17.01
N GLU A 316 -21.84 35.72 -17.02
CA GLU A 316 -22.46 36.36 -15.87
C GLU A 316 -22.75 35.32 -14.79
N VAL A 317 -22.11 35.48 -13.62
CA VAL A 317 -22.27 34.59 -12.48
C VAL A 317 -23.53 35.01 -11.71
N ASN A 318 -24.65 34.32 -11.96
CA ASN A 318 -25.89 34.52 -11.22
C ASN A 318 -25.94 33.59 -9.99
N VAL A 319 -26.59 34.05 -8.92
CA VAL A 319 -26.92 33.28 -7.71
C VAL A 319 -27.66 31.98 -8.07
N ASP A 320 -28.53 32.01 -9.09
CA ASP A 320 -29.31 30.84 -9.52
C ASP A 320 -28.43 29.64 -9.93
N LEU A 321 -27.18 29.87 -10.36
CA LEU A 321 -26.21 28.80 -10.69
C LEU A 321 -25.77 28.00 -9.45
N PHE A 322 -25.94 28.56 -8.25
CA PHE A 322 -25.56 27.95 -6.98
C PHE A 322 -26.77 27.64 -6.09
N THR A 323 -27.99 27.98 -6.52
CA THR A 323 -29.20 27.61 -5.81
C THR A 323 -29.65 26.23 -6.21
N HIS A 324 -29.96 25.41 -5.21
CA HIS A 324 -30.56 24.10 -5.39
C HIS A 324 -31.94 24.24 -6.03
N ASN A 325 -32.26 23.35 -6.97
CA ASN A 325 -33.61 23.22 -7.48
C ASN A 325 -34.47 22.33 -6.54
N ASN A 326 -35.77 22.18 -6.84
CA ASN A 326 -36.66 21.37 -6.01
C ASN A 326 -36.21 19.90 -5.92
N ASP A 327 -35.71 19.32 -7.02
CA ASP A 327 -35.25 17.94 -7.06
C ASP A 327 -34.02 17.75 -6.16
N ASP A 328 -33.11 18.72 -6.12
CA ASP A 328 -31.94 18.75 -5.23
C ASP A 328 -32.37 18.79 -3.75
N TYR A 329 -33.40 19.57 -3.41
CA TYR A 329 -33.96 19.62 -2.06
C TYR A 329 -34.60 18.29 -1.65
N GLU A 330 -35.37 17.65 -2.54
CA GLU A 330 -35.96 16.34 -2.29
C GLU A 330 -34.88 15.25 -2.12
N HIS A 331 -33.84 15.31 -2.94
CA HIS A 331 -32.68 14.44 -2.83
C HIS A 331 -31.97 14.63 -1.49
N PHE A 332 -31.66 15.87 -1.12
CA PHE A 332 -31.02 16.20 0.15
C PHE A 332 -31.86 15.75 1.36
N ALA A 333 -33.19 15.95 1.32
CA ALA A 333 -34.10 15.45 2.35
C ALA A 333 -34.02 13.92 2.48
N SER A 334 -33.89 13.20 1.36
CA SER A 334 -33.73 11.75 1.34
C SER A 334 -32.39 11.31 1.95
N VAL A 335 -31.29 12.04 1.69
CA VAL A 335 -29.97 11.83 2.32
C VAL A 335 -30.02 11.99 3.84
N ILE A 336 -30.68 13.05 4.33
CA ILE A 336 -30.80 13.27 5.77
C ILE A 336 -31.67 12.18 6.41
N LYS A 337 -32.80 11.81 5.80
CA LYS A 337 -33.67 10.72 6.28
C LYS A 337 -32.93 9.39 6.39
N SER A 338 -32.11 9.03 5.39
CA SER A 338 -31.34 7.79 5.44
C SER A 338 -30.29 7.80 6.55
N GLN A 339 -29.59 8.93 6.74
CA GLN A 339 -28.59 9.08 7.80
C GLN A 339 -29.21 8.99 9.20
N ILE A 340 -30.35 9.66 9.43
CA ILE A 340 -31.12 9.56 10.69
C ILE A 340 -31.56 8.12 10.94
N THR A 341 -32.13 7.47 9.92
CA THR A 341 -32.60 6.08 10.02
C THR A 341 -31.46 5.13 10.36
N ARG A 342 -30.28 5.32 9.73
CA ARG A 342 -29.09 4.51 10.00
C ARG A 342 -28.63 4.63 11.44
N VAL A 343 -28.55 5.83 11.98
CA VAL A 343 -28.15 6.08 13.38
C VAL A 343 -29.19 5.52 14.35
N LEU A 344 -30.49 5.72 14.08
CA LEU A 344 -31.59 5.21 14.90
C LEU A 344 -31.52 3.68 15.03
N ILE A 345 -31.41 2.97 13.90
CA ILE A 345 -31.36 1.50 13.89
C ILE A 345 -30.06 0.97 14.51
N ARG A 346 -28.94 1.68 14.32
CA ARG A 346 -27.64 1.23 14.80
C ARG A 346 -27.49 1.38 16.32
N TYR A 347 -28.05 2.43 16.91
CA TYR A 347 -27.75 2.81 18.30
C TYR A 347 -28.95 2.86 19.25
N VAL A 348 -30.19 2.95 18.73
CA VAL A 348 -31.37 3.22 19.57
C VAL A 348 -32.43 2.13 19.46
N ALA A 349 -32.75 1.67 18.25
CA ALA A 349 -33.90 0.80 17.99
C ALA A 349 -33.53 -0.46 17.21
N THR A 350 -34.20 -1.57 17.51
CA THR A 350 -34.08 -2.82 16.74
C THR A 350 -35.25 -2.93 15.76
N ASN A 351 -34.98 -3.10 14.48
CA ASN A 351 -36.04 -3.21 13.47
C ASN A 351 -36.79 -4.55 13.59
N ARG A 352 -38.08 -4.51 13.95
CA ARG A 352 -38.92 -5.71 14.12
C ARG A 352 -39.85 -5.99 12.93
N SER A 353 -39.93 -5.12 11.91
CA SER A 353 -40.90 -5.22 10.82
C SER A 353 -40.28 -5.00 9.44
N SER A 354 -40.57 -5.88 8.48
CA SER A 354 -40.00 -5.88 7.12
C SER A 354 -40.58 -4.85 6.14
N ASN A 355 -41.62 -4.08 6.53
CA ASN A 355 -42.54 -3.47 5.55
C ASN A 355 -42.47 -1.95 5.37
N SER A 356 -41.53 -1.23 5.98
CA SER A 356 -41.24 0.17 5.59
C SER A 356 -39.76 0.47 5.77
N MET A 357 -38.95 0.05 4.80
CA MET A 357 -37.50 0.25 4.88
C MET A 357 -37.17 1.61 4.26
N ILE A 358 -37.12 2.65 5.08
CA ILE A 358 -36.39 3.86 4.71
C ILE A 358 -34.94 3.42 4.40
N PRO A 359 -34.36 3.83 3.26
CA PRO A 359 -32.99 3.43 2.91
C PRO A 359 -32.01 3.75 4.03
N LEU A 360 -31.16 2.79 4.40
CA LEU A 360 -30.07 3.00 5.37
C LEU A 360 -28.89 3.74 4.74
N GLU A 361 -28.74 3.60 3.44
CA GLU A 361 -27.72 4.29 2.66
C GLU A 361 -28.34 5.48 1.94
N PRO A 362 -27.61 6.61 1.85
CA PRO A 362 -28.08 7.78 1.11
C PRO A 362 -28.28 7.44 -0.37
N PRO A 363 -29.27 8.06 -1.04
CA PRO A 363 -29.41 7.94 -2.48
C PRO A 363 -28.12 8.38 -3.18
N GLN A 364 -27.75 7.69 -4.25
CA GLN A 364 -26.52 7.99 -4.99
C GLN A 364 -26.71 9.22 -5.87
N VAL A 365 -25.68 10.05 -5.98
CA VAL A 365 -25.56 11.15 -6.96
C VAL A 365 -24.47 10.74 -7.94
N ASP A 366 -24.83 10.63 -9.22
CA ASP A 366 -23.93 10.31 -10.35
C ASP A 366 -22.84 9.28 -10.01
N PRO A 367 -23.23 8.05 -9.63
CA PRO A 367 -22.30 7.08 -9.09
C PRO A 367 -21.23 6.69 -10.12
N ILE A 368 -19.99 7.07 -9.86
CA ILE A 368 -18.83 6.64 -10.64
C ILE A 368 -18.30 5.33 -10.05
N LYS A 369 -18.07 4.33 -10.90
CA LYS A 369 -17.46 3.08 -10.48
C LYS A 369 -16.02 3.36 -9.96
N PRO A 370 -15.69 3.01 -8.70
CA PRO A 370 -14.34 3.20 -8.20
C PRO A 370 -13.40 2.25 -8.93
N ILE A 371 -12.45 2.82 -9.67
CA ILE A 371 -11.41 2.10 -10.40
C ILE A 371 -10.06 2.55 -9.84
N VAL A 372 -9.16 1.59 -9.61
CA VAL A 372 -7.80 1.92 -9.18
C VAL A 372 -7.12 2.72 -10.30
N PRO A 373 -6.70 3.97 -10.04
CA PRO A 373 -6.16 4.82 -11.09
C PRO A 373 -4.81 4.29 -11.57
N LYS A 374 -4.59 4.38 -12.89
CA LYS A 374 -3.30 4.03 -13.49
C LYS A 374 -2.34 5.20 -13.34
N ILE A 375 -1.59 5.21 -12.24
CA ILE A 375 -0.57 6.22 -11.97
C ILE A 375 0.84 5.70 -12.29
N THR A 376 1.70 6.60 -12.78
CA THR A 376 3.13 6.34 -12.96
C THR A 376 3.92 7.35 -12.14
N MET A 377 4.52 6.88 -11.05
CA MET A 377 5.32 7.70 -10.14
C MET A 377 6.56 8.27 -10.84
N MET A 378 6.83 9.54 -10.61
CA MET A 378 8.06 10.20 -11.02
C MET A 378 9.15 9.99 -9.97
N LYS A 379 10.40 10.07 -10.40
CA LYS A 379 11.53 10.14 -9.49
C LYS A 379 11.48 11.47 -8.74
N LEU A 380 11.71 11.42 -7.42
CA LEU A 380 11.84 12.61 -6.58
C LEU A 380 12.84 13.60 -7.19
N MET A 381 12.40 14.85 -7.34
CA MET A 381 13.21 15.96 -7.82
C MET A 381 13.75 16.70 -6.60
N MET A 382 15.06 16.90 -6.53
CA MET A 382 15.70 17.69 -5.47
C MET A 382 15.57 19.18 -5.79
N ALA A 383 14.33 19.64 -5.91
CA ALA A 383 13.94 20.99 -6.22
C ALA A 383 12.77 21.36 -5.31
N SER A 384 12.61 22.66 -5.03
CA SER A 384 11.52 23.16 -4.20
C SER A 384 10.40 23.67 -5.10
N ASP A 385 9.17 23.26 -4.88
CA ASP A 385 8.00 23.85 -5.52
C ASP A 385 7.48 25.09 -4.78
N ASN A 386 8.16 25.52 -3.70
CA ASN A 386 7.80 26.68 -2.89
C ASN A 386 8.48 27.99 -3.35
N SER A 387 9.20 27.97 -4.47
CA SER A 387 9.82 29.17 -5.05
C SER A 387 9.73 29.18 -6.57
N LEU A 388 9.81 30.37 -7.19
CA LEU A 388 9.78 30.50 -8.64
C LEU A 388 10.96 29.76 -9.30
N GLU A 389 12.17 29.93 -8.77
CA GLU A 389 13.36 29.24 -9.27
C GLU A 389 13.24 27.72 -9.15
N GLY A 390 12.76 27.25 -7.99
CA GLY A 390 12.61 25.83 -7.76
C GLY A 390 11.51 25.19 -8.63
N ILE A 391 10.40 25.89 -8.93
CA ILE A 391 9.42 25.42 -9.90
C ILE A 391 10.04 25.25 -11.30
N LEU A 392 10.97 26.11 -11.70
CA LEU A 392 11.68 25.94 -12.98
C LEU A 392 12.54 24.68 -12.97
N ASP A 393 13.23 24.41 -11.86
CA ASP A 393 13.98 23.18 -11.68
C ASP A 393 13.08 21.94 -11.67
N VAL A 394 11.87 22.05 -11.11
CA VAL A 394 10.84 20.99 -11.17
C VAL A 394 10.41 20.74 -12.61
N LEU A 395 10.09 21.78 -13.39
CA LEU A 395 9.72 21.65 -14.81
C LEU A 395 10.85 21.03 -15.63
N ASP A 396 12.10 21.45 -15.40
CA ASP A 396 13.27 20.86 -16.04
C ASP A 396 13.49 19.40 -15.61
N GLY A 397 13.20 19.08 -14.35
CA GLY A 397 13.19 17.71 -13.82
C GLY A 397 12.16 16.83 -14.52
N ILE A 398 10.95 17.33 -14.73
CA ILE A 398 9.87 16.65 -15.47
C ILE A 398 10.31 16.35 -16.90
N LEU A 399 10.89 17.34 -17.60
CA LEU A 399 11.38 17.16 -18.98
C LEU A 399 12.50 16.12 -19.08
N LYS A 400 13.46 16.15 -18.14
CA LYS A 400 14.56 15.17 -18.08
C LYS A 400 14.04 13.75 -17.87
N GLN A 401 13.04 13.59 -17.01
CA GLN A 401 12.46 12.27 -16.72
C GLN A 401 11.59 11.73 -17.85
N THR A 402 10.84 12.59 -18.53
CA THR A 402 9.99 12.24 -19.68
C THR A 402 10.77 12.10 -20.99
N GLN A 403 12.05 12.49 -21.01
CA GLN A 403 12.91 12.53 -22.20
C GLN A 403 12.28 13.30 -23.37
N CYS A 404 11.47 14.31 -23.06
CA CYS A 404 10.83 15.15 -24.05
C CYS A 404 11.61 16.46 -24.23
N LYS A 405 11.63 16.98 -25.46
CA LYS A 405 12.17 18.32 -25.72
C LYS A 405 11.18 19.36 -25.23
N LYS A 406 11.69 20.52 -24.78
CA LYS A 406 10.87 21.66 -24.34
C LYS A 406 9.82 22.05 -25.38
N ASP A 407 10.23 22.08 -26.64
CA ASP A 407 9.36 22.45 -27.77
C ASP A 407 8.21 21.46 -27.95
N ASP A 408 8.50 20.16 -27.84
CA ASP A 408 7.50 19.10 -28.04
C ASP A 408 6.49 19.08 -26.88
N SER A 409 6.95 19.20 -25.62
CA SER A 409 6.11 19.07 -24.43
C SER A 409 5.11 20.21 -24.24
N PHE A 410 5.52 21.46 -24.50
CA PHE A 410 4.66 22.63 -24.28
C PHE A 410 3.98 23.12 -25.56
N SER A 411 4.11 22.39 -26.68
CA SER A 411 3.31 22.63 -27.87
C SER A 411 1.83 22.22 -27.68
N THR A 412 1.60 21.19 -26.87
CA THR A 412 0.29 20.67 -26.49
C THR A 412 -0.19 21.23 -25.14
N LEU A 413 -1.48 21.08 -24.85
CA LEU A 413 -2.04 21.43 -23.54
C LEU A 413 -1.46 20.49 -22.47
N VAL A 414 -0.82 21.06 -21.45
CA VAL A 414 -0.27 20.33 -20.30
C VAL A 414 -1.04 20.77 -19.06
N ILE A 415 -1.58 19.83 -18.30
CA ILE A 415 -2.29 20.14 -17.06
C ILE A 415 -1.40 19.69 -15.89
N LEU A 416 -1.03 20.65 -15.05
CA LEU A 416 -0.30 20.46 -13.81
C LEU A 416 -1.27 20.57 -12.63
N GLU A 417 -1.25 19.59 -11.75
CA GLU A 417 -2.03 19.62 -10.51
C GLU A 417 -1.10 19.79 -9.32
N GLY A 418 -1.48 20.64 -8.38
CA GLY A 418 -0.71 20.88 -7.16
C GLY A 418 -1.50 21.66 -6.13
N ASN A 419 -0.84 22.03 -5.03
CA ASN A 419 -1.46 22.92 -4.05
C ASN A 419 -1.62 24.35 -4.62
N LEU A 420 -2.32 25.21 -3.87
CA LEU A 420 -2.61 26.58 -4.31
C LEU A 420 -1.33 27.40 -4.57
N ASP A 421 -0.31 27.23 -3.74
CA ASP A 421 0.93 28.01 -3.83
C ASP A 421 1.73 27.60 -5.07
N THR A 422 1.84 26.29 -5.33
CA THR A 422 2.41 25.73 -6.57
C THR A 422 1.71 26.32 -7.81
N CYS A 423 0.38 26.33 -7.83
CA CYS A 423 -0.40 26.86 -8.94
C CYS A 423 -0.13 28.37 -9.16
N LYS A 424 -0.17 29.16 -8.09
CA LYS A 424 0.13 30.61 -8.14
C LYS A 424 1.55 30.90 -8.64
N LEU A 425 2.53 30.09 -8.26
CA LEU A 425 3.91 30.25 -8.72
C LEU A 425 4.03 30.01 -10.22
N ILE A 426 3.35 29.00 -10.76
CA ILE A 426 3.33 28.73 -12.21
C ILE A 426 2.62 29.86 -12.97
N GLU A 427 1.47 30.33 -12.48
CA GLU A 427 0.77 31.49 -13.06
C GLU A 427 1.64 32.76 -13.03
N SER A 428 2.36 32.99 -11.93
CA SER A 428 3.31 34.10 -11.80
C SER A 428 4.46 33.99 -12.81
N LEU A 429 5.00 32.77 -13.01
CA LEU A 429 6.01 32.52 -14.05
C LEU A 429 5.46 32.80 -15.46
N GLN A 430 4.22 32.42 -15.74
CA GLN A 430 3.58 32.75 -17.02
C GLN A 430 3.43 34.26 -17.21
N ALA A 431 3.00 34.99 -16.17
CA ALA A 431 2.86 36.43 -16.21
C ALA A 431 4.20 37.13 -16.49
N LEU A 432 5.28 36.73 -15.82
CA LEU A 432 6.64 37.27 -16.02
C LEU A 432 7.20 37.02 -17.42
N ARG A 433 6.69 36.01 -18.13
CA ARG A 433 7.16 35.61 -19.47
C ARG A 433 6.25 36.08 -20.60
N LYS A 434 5.21 36.87 -20.28
CA LYS A 434 4.37 37.55 -21.26
C LYS A 434 4.95 38.95 -21.57
N PRO A 435 4.95 39.39 -22.84
CA PRO A 435 4.59 38.62 -24.03
C PRO A 435 5.75 37.70 -24.44
N GLY A 436 5.44 36.43 -24.73
CA GLY A 436 6.41 35.48 -25.26
C GLY A 436 5.91 34.86 -26.55
N SER A 437 6.66 35.01 -27.64
CA SER A 437 6.26 34.51 -28.97
C SER A 437 6.24 32.99 -29.07
N TYR A 438 6.90 32.29 -28.14
CA TYR A 438 7.06 30.85 -28.17
C TYR A 438 6.37 30.16 -26.98
N PRO A 439 5.51 29.15 -27.20
CA PRO A 439 4.77 28.47 -26.12
C PRO A 439 5.66 27.80 -25.06
N HIS A 440 6.80 27.22 -25.46
CA HIS A 440 7.73 26.56 -24.55
C HIS A 440 8.45 27.54 -23.60
N ASN A 441 8.63 28.79 -24.02
CA ASN A 441 9.21 29.83 -23.17
C ASN A 441 8.13 30.44 -22.28
N SER A 442 7.00 30.85 -22.86
CA SER A 442 5.91 31.51 -22.14
C SER A 442 5.12 30.59 -21.20
N LEU A 443 5.25 29.27 -21.33
CA LEU A 443 4.43 28.26 -20.64
C LEU A 443 2.92 28.46 -20.87
N ILE A 444 2.52 29.12 -21.95
CA ILE A 444 1.12 29.51 -22.21
C ILE A 444 0.16 28.33 -22.42
N ASN A 445 0.69 27.15 -22.70
CA ASN A 445 -0.07 25.91 -22.85
C ASN A 445 -0.05 25.06 -21.57
N CYS A 446 0.57 25.55 -20.50
CA CYS A 446 0.54 24.92 -19.19
C CYS A 446 -0.67 25.45 -18.43
N PHE A 447 -1.55 24.58 -17.99
CA PHE A 447 -2.68 24.91 -17.15
C PHE A 447 -2.47 24.32 -15.77
N THR A 448 -2.86 25.05 -14.73
CA THR A 448 -2.79 24.61 -13.35
C THR A 448 -4.17 24.31 -12.80
N ASN A 449 -4.32 23.14 -12.20
CA ASN A 449 -5.53 22.74 -11.49
C ASN A 449 -5.22 22.53 -10.01
N LEU A 450 -6.16 22.91 -9.14
CA LEU A 450 -5.99 22.65 -7.72
C LEU A 450 -6.12 21.15 -7.45
N GLY A 451 -5.11 20.58 -6.81
CA GLY A 451 -5.09 19.16 -6.46
C GLY A 451 -6.30 18.80 -5.59
N VAL A 452 -7.06 17.80 -6.04
CA VAL A 452 -8.34 17.38 -5.43
C VAL A 452 -8.21 17.13 -3.92
N SER A 453 -7.10 16.51 -3.48
CA SER A 453 -6.86 16.24 -2.06
C SER A 453 -6.79 17.52 -1.22
N HIS A 454 -6.10 18.57 -1.69
CA HIS A 454 -5.98 19.83 -0.95
C HIS A 454 -7.31 20.57 -0.91
N VAL A 455 -8.07 20.56 -2.02
CA VAL A 455 -9.41 21.14 -2.08
C VAL A 455 -10.32 20.43 -1.07
N LEU A 456 -10.33 19.10 -1.09
CA LEU A 456 -11.12 18.27 -0.19
C LEU A 456 -10.75 18.52 1.28
N TRP A 457 -9.45 18.56 1.62
CA TRP A 457 -9.01 18.85 2.98
C TRP A 457 -9.40 20.25 3.45
N ASN A 458 -9.29 21.27 2.58
CA ASN A 458 -9.67 22.64 2.94
C ASN A 458 -11.20 22.79 3.13
N ILE A 459 -12.00 22.16 2.26
CA ILE A 459 -13.47 22.16 2.41
C ILE A 459 -13.86 21.43 3.69
N ALA A 460 -13.30 20.24 3.91
CA ALA A 460 -13.53 19.45 5.11
C ALA A 460 -13.19 20.26 6.37
N GLU A 461 -11.98 20.84 6.44
CA GLU A 461 -11.58 21.68 7.56
C GLU A 461 -12.54 22.87 7.76
N SER A 462 -12.98 23.53 6.68
CA SER A 462 -13.91 24.66 6.76
C SER A 462 -15.25 24.25 7.36
N ILE A 463 -15.82 23.13 6.90
CA ILE A 463 -17.05 22.55 7.45
C ILE A 463 -16.85 22.25 8.94
N PHE A 464 -15.74 21.61 9.29
CA PHE A 464 -15.45 21.27 10.68
C PHE A 464 -15.34 22.51 11.56
N ILE A 465 -14.54 23.51 11.18
CA ILE A 465 -14.37 24.74 11.94
C ILE A 465 -15.70 25.48 12.11
N MET A 466 -16.51 25.55 11.05
CA MET A 466 -17.83 26.18 11.09
C MET A 466 -18.77 25.50 12.10
N HIS A 467 -18.76 24.17 12.17
CA HIS A 467 -19.57 23.42 13.13
C HIS A 467 -18.87 23.17 14.48
N PHE A 468 -17.58 23.48 14.58
CA PHE A 468 -16.82 23.29 15.82
C PHE A 468 -17.33 24.21 16.91
N GLY A 469 -17.67 25.44 16.53
CA GLY A 469 -18.25 26.45 17.39
C GLY A 469 -17.26 27.28 18.18
N ASP A 470 -17.78 28.17 19.03
CA ASP A 470 -17.00 29.04 19.90
C ASP A 470 -17.02 28.48 21.33
N ASN A 471 -15.88 27.99 21.80
CA ASN A 471 -15.74 27.44 23.15
C ASN A 471 -15.81 28.49 24.26
N THR A 472 -15.91 29.78 23.91
CA THR A 472 -16.16 30.87 24.85
C THR A 472 -17.65 31.17 25.04
N GLN A 473 -18.53 30.57 24.23
CA GLN A 473 -19.98 30.75 24.29
C GLN A 473 -20.69 29.44 24.69
N SER A 474 -21.43 29.46 25.81
CA SER A 474 -22.10 28.28 26.36
C SER A 474 -23.43 27.91 25.70
N ASN A 475 -23.92 28.72 24.77
CA ASN A 475 -25.33 28.69 24.35
C ASN A 475 -25.59 27.96 23.01
N TYR A 476 -24.58 27.32 22.42
CA TYR A 476 -24.69 26.68 21.11
C TYR A 476 -24.46 25.16 21.17
N MET A 477 -25.18 24.44 20.30
CA MET A 477 -25.07 23.00 20.02
C MET A 477 -23.79 22.66 19.24
N ASP A 478 -22.69 23.26 19.64
CA ASP A 478 -21.41 23.23 18.95
C ASP A 478 -20.68 21.90 19.17
N ALA A 479 -19.86 21.48 18.20
CA ALA A 479 -19.15 20.21 18.27
C ALA A 479 -18.29 20.03 19.52
N TRP A 480 -17.71 21.13 20.01
CA TRP A 480 -16.81 21.11 21.14
C TRP A 480 -17.48 20.56 22.40
N HIS A 481 -18.78 20.80 22.61
CA HIS A 481 -19.52 20.27 23.77
C HIS A 481 -19.60 18.75 23.74
N LEU A 482 -19.88 18.18 22.57
CA LEU A 482 -19.96 16.72 22.39
C LEU A 482 -18.58 16.08 22.55
N LEU A 483 -17.53 16.70 22.00
CA LEU A 483 -16.15 16.24 22.16
C LEU A 483 -15.69 16.30 23.62
N ALA A 484 -16.05 17.37 24.34
CA ALA A 484 -15.81 17.52 25.78
C ALA A 484 -16.51 16.41 26.59
N ALA A 485 -17.78 16.12 26.29
CA ALA A 485 -18.52 15.05 26.92
C ALA A 485 -17.90 13.66 26.68
N LEU A 486 -17.28 13.46 25.51
CA LEU A 486 -16.52 12.25 25.15
C LEU A 486 -15.07 12.25 25.69
N ARG A 487 -14.68 13.25 26.49
CA ARG A 487 -13.32 13.45 27.03
C ARG A 487 -12.22 13.56 25.95
N ILE A 488 -12.59 14.06 24.77
CA ILE A 488 -11.65 14.37 23.70
C ILE A 488 -11.12 15.80 23.95
N PRO A 489 -9.79 16.05 23.89
CA PRO A 489 -9.22 17.38 24.11
C PRO A 489 -9.85 18.43 23.19
N ILE A 490 -10.27 19.55 23.77
CA ILE A 490 -11.05 20.62 23.11
C ILE A 490 -10.13 21.70 22.51
N ASP A 491 -8.86 21.69 22.89
CA ASP A 491 -7.99 22.86 22.81
C ASP A 491 -7.61 23.27 21.39
N ARG A 492 -7.85 22.43 20.37
CA ARG A 492 -7.56 22.74 18.96
C ARG A 492 -8.46 21.96 18.00
N PRO A 493 -8.95 22.57 16.90
CA PRO A 493 -9.19 21.77 15.70
C PRO A 493 -7.86 21.09 15.34
N THR A 494 -7.85 19.76 15.24
CA THR A 494 -6.66 18.98 14.88
C THR A 494 -6.10 19.42 13.52
N THR A 495 -4.88 19.02 13.17
CA THR A 495 -4.26 19.51 11.93
C THR A 495 -5.10 19.12 10.70
N LYS A 496 -5.00 19.89 9.59
CA LYS A 496 -5.66 19.60 8.29
C LYS A 496 -5.63 18.13 7.86
N LYS A 497 -4.60 17.38 8.29
CA LYS A 497 -4.36 15.98 7.94
C LYS A 497 -5.13 14.96 8.80
N ASP A 498 -5.66 15.38 9.95
CA ASP A 498 -6.33 14.51 10.92
C ASP A 498 -7.85 14.40 10.69
N PHE A 499 -8.42 15.34 9.93
CA PHE A 499 -9.83 15.33 9.54
C PHE A 499 -10.07 14.52 8.27
N SER A 500 -9.71 13.24 8.31
CA SER A 500 -10.25 12.32 7.30
C SER A 500 -11.78 12.37 7.31
N ILE A 501 -12.42 12.30 6.15
CA ILE A 501 -13.90 12.27 6.01
C ILE A 501 -14.53 11.26 6.99
N THR A 502 -13.83 10.16 7.29
CA THR A 502 -14.23 9.15 8.28
C THR A 502 -14.50 9.73 9.68
N ASN A 503 -13.68 10.68 10.14
CA ASN A 503 -13.87 11.33 11.45
C ASN A 503 -15.08 12.27 11.43
N MET A 504 -15.31 12.97 10.32
CA MET A 504 -16.51 13.79 10.14
C MET A 504 -17.79 12.97 10.12
N VAL A 505 -17.78 11.81 9.47
CA VAL A 505 -18.95 10.90 9.46
C VAL A 505 -19.28 10.45 10.88
N LYS A 506 -18.27 10.03 11.67
CA LYS A 506 -18.50 9.63 13.07
C LYS A 506 -19.05 10.78 13.92
N PHE A 507 -18.52 11.97 13.72
CA PHE A 507 -18.96 13.16 14.43
C PHE A 507 -20.40 13.52 14.08
N HIS A 508 -20.76 13.51 12.80
CA HIS A 508 -22.13 13.69 12.30
C HIS A 508 -23.10 12.65 12.86
N GLU A 509 -22.71 11.37 12.88
CA GLU A 509 -23.54 10.30 13.47
C GLU A 509 -23.78 10.51 14.97
N ALA A 510 -22.78 11.01 15.71
CA ALA A 510 -22.92 11.31 17.12
C ALA A 510 -23.85 12.52 17.38
N ILE A 511 -23.84 13.55 16.53
CA ILE A 511 -24.82 14.65 16.60
C ILE A 511 -26.23 14.12 16.37
N ILE A 512 -26.44 13.32 15.32
CA ILE A 512 -27.75 12.74 15.03
C ILE A 512 -28.24 11.92 16.24
N LEU A 513 -27.38 11.11 16.84
CA LEU A 513 -27.73 10.31 18.02
C LEU A 513 -28.16 11.21 19.19
N TYR A 514 -27.41 12.27 19.45
CA TYR A 514 -27.75 13.24 20.49
C TYR A 514 -29.13 13.88 20.24
N LEU A 515 -29.43 14.30 19.00
CA LEU A 515 -30.71 14.88 18.63
C LEU A 515 -31.87 13.89 18.79
N ILE A 516 -31.68 12.62 18.41
CA ILE A 516 -32.67 11.56 18.61
C ILE A 516 -32.95 11.37 20.10
N LEU A 517 -31.90 11.24 20.93
CA LEU A 517 -32.06 11.03 22.37
C LEU A 517 -32.64 12.25 23.08
N GLY A 518 -32.31 13.46 22.63
CA GLY A 518 -32.87 14.72 23.13
C GLY A 518 -34.36 14.86 22.80
N GLY A 519 -34.76 14.54 21.56
CA GLY A 519 -36.17 14.52 21.15
C GLY A 519 -37.00 13.48 21.89
N VAL A 520 -36.45 12.26 22.07
CA VAL A 520 -37.13 11.18 22.81
C VAL A 520 -37.36 11.55 24.29
N LYS A 521 -36.44 12.30 24.92
CA LYS A 521 -36.64 12.80 26.29
C LYS A 521 -37.74 13.86 26.39
N TYR A 522 -37.94 14.67 25.36
CA TYR A 522 -38.97 15.71 25.36
C TYR A 522 -40.38 15.10 25.32
N ASP A 523 -40.57 14.03 24.54
CA ASP A 523 -41.86 13.31 24.44
C ASP A 523 -42.20 12.47 25.69
N GLN A 524 -41.19 12.10 26.50
CA GLN A 524 -41.41 11.41 27.79
C GLN A 524 -41.70 12.36 28.96
N ILE A 525 -41.48 13.66 28.79
CA ILE A 525 -41.75 14.69 29.81
C ILE A 525 -43.09 15.40 29.55
N HIS A 526 -43.58 15.35 28.30
CA HIS A 526 -44.81 16.01 27.88
C HIS A 526 -45.96 15.05 27.48
N ASN A 527 -45.78 13.74 27.65
CA ASN A 527 -46.86 12.75 27.79
C ASN A 527 -46.81 12.15 29.20
#